data_AF-A0A845U7Z2-F1
#
_entry.id   AF-A0A845U7Z2-F1
#
_cell.length_a   1.000
_cell.length_b   1.000
_cell.length_c   1.000
_cell.angle_alpha   90.00
_cell.angle_beta   90.00
_cell.angle_gamma   90.00
#
_symmetry.space_group_name_H-M   'P 1'
#
loop_
_entity.id
_entity.type
_entity.pdbx_description
1 polymer ?
#
loop_
_entity_poly.entity_id
_entity_poly.type
_entity_poly.pdbx_seq_one_letter_code
_entity_poly.pdbx_strand_id
1 'polypeptide(L)'
;MNNRTVEYELDMGNLPPLTKNQKAELEALMKPSSDEEIDYSDIPALDDDFWKAAVRNPFYKPKKASTTVRVDVDVLLWLRSKGKEGKGYQTRINAILREAMLKDVSRK
;
A
#
# COMPACT_ATOMS: atom_id res chain seq x y z
N MET A 1 -5.07 16.81 39.06
CA MET A 1 -5.23 17.18 37.64
C MET A 1 -6.10 16.11 37.00
N ASN A 2 -7.32 16.44 36.59
CA ASN A 2 -8.27 15.46 36.05
C ASN A 2 -8.00 15.25 34.55
N ASN A 3 -7.46 14.09 34.19
CA ASN A 3 -7.37 13.67 32.80
C ASN A 3 -8.73 13.07 32.38
N ARG A 4 -9.62 13.90 31.79
CA ARG A 4 -10.79 13.40 31.07
C ARG A 4 -10.33 12.93 29.69
N THR A 5 -10.05 11.64 29.57
CA THR A 5 -9.91 11.02 28.25
C THR A 5 -11.29 11.07 27.57
N VAL A 6 -11.39 11.83 26.48
CA VAL A 6 -12.58 11.84 25.61
C VAL A 6 -12.37 10.75 24.58
N GLU A 7 -13.12 9.65 24.70
CA GLU A 7 -13.14 8.60 23.69
C GLU A 7 -14.13 9.01 22.59
N TYR A 8 -13.67 9.00 21.34
CA TYR A 8 -14.46 9.41 20.19
C TYR A 8 -14.40 8.32 19.13
N GLU A 9 -15.56 7.74 18.82
CA GLU A 9 -15.70 6.71 17.79
C GLU A 9 -16.14 7.38 16.47
N LEU A 10 -15.29 7.28 15.46
CA LEU A 10 -15.50 7.86 14.13
C LEU A 10 -16.16 6.84 13.20
N ASP A 11 -17.44 7.03 12.87
CA ASP A 11 -18.10 6.29 11.79
C ASP A 11 -17.78 6.95 10.44
N MET A 12 -16.91 6.32 9.65
CA MET A 12 -16.53 6.80 8.31
C MET A 12 -17.67 6.73 7.29
N GLY A 13 -18.72 5.95 7.55
CA GLY A 13 -19.90 5.84 6.69
C GLY A 13 -20.97 6.90 6.95
N ASN A 14 -20.91 7.55 8.12
CA ASN A 14 -21.87 8.58 8.54
C ASN A 14 -21.19 9.67 9.38
N LEU A 15 -20.40 10.50 8.70
CA LEU A 15 -19.64 11.58 9.35
C LEU A 15 -20.59 12.67 9.88
N PRO A 16 -20.35 13.20 11.10
CA PRO A 16 -21.13 14.31 11.62
C PRO A 16 -20.93 15.55 10.73
N PRO A 17 -21.98 16.39 10.56
CA PRO A 17 -21.86 17.61 9.79
C PRO A 17 -20.90 18.60 10.45
N LEU A 18 -20.15 19.35 9.63
CA LEU A 18 -19.22 20.36 10.12
C LEU A 18 -19.94 21.41 10.97
N THR A 19 -19.32 21.75 12.11
CA THR A 19 -19.75 22.85 12.96
C THR A 19 -19.56 24.19 12.26
N LYS A 20 -20.26 25.23 12.72
CA LYS A 20 -20.13 26.59 12.17
C LYS A 20 -18.67 27.10 12.23
N ASN A 21 -17.97 26.79 13.32
CA ASN A 21 -16.58 27.18 13.50
C ASN A 21 -15.65 26.48 12.49
N GLN A 22 -15.83 25.16 12.29
CA GLN A 22 -15.06 24.40 11.30
C GLN A 22 -15.31 24.91 9.88
N LYS A 23 -16.55 25.28 9.54
CA LYS A 23 -16.86 25.87 8.23
C LYS A 23 -16.16 27.22 8.04
N ALA A 24 -16.20 28.09 9.04
CA ALA A 24 -15.54 29.39 8.98
C ALA A 24 -14.00 29.28 8.89
N GLU A 25 -13.42 28.27 9.55
CA GLU A 25 -11.99 27.96 9.48
C GLU A 25 -11.59 27.46 8.09
N LEU A 26 -12.35 26.53 7.51
CA LEU A 26 -12.14 26.09 6.12
C LEU A 26 -12.28 27.26 5.14
N GLU A 27 -13.31 28.10 5.29
CA GLU A 27 -13.47 29.31 4.47
C GLU A 27 -12.30 30.29 4.63
N ALA A 28 -11.67 30.37 5.80
CA ALA A 28 -10.48 31.20 6.00
C ALA A 28 -9.25 30.59 5.32
N LEU A 29 -9.06 29.27 5.41
CA LEU A 29 -7.96 28.55 4.75
C LEU A 29 -8.08 28.53 3.22
N MET A 30 -9.29 28.64 2.68
CA MET A 30 -9.53 28.72 1.24
C MET A 30 -9.34 30.13 0.64
N LYS A 31 -9.19 31.17 1.47
CA LYS A 31 -8.97 32.55 1.01
C LYS A 31 -7.59 32.83 0.40
N PRO A 32 -6.46 32.33 0.94
CA PRO A 32 -5.20 32.38 0.20
C PRO A 32 -5.38 31.62 -1.11
N SER A 33 -5.21 32.33 -2.23
CA SER A 33 -5.70 31.92 -3.55
C SER A 33 -4.59 31.41 -4.47
N SER A 34 -3.33 31.43 -4.02
CA SER A 34 -2.16 31.00 -4.79
C SER A 34 -1.35 29.99 -3.97
N ASP A 35 -0.90 28.92 -4.64
CA ASP A 35 0.03 27.93 -4.06
C ASP A 35 1.35 28.60 -3.58
N GLU A 36 1.67 29.80 -4.09
CA GLU A 36 2.83 30.61 -3.71
C GLU A 36 2.77 31.14 -2.28
N GLU A 37 1.57 31.21 -1.68
CA GLU A 37 1.35 31.67 -0.30
C GLU A 37 1.41 30.53 0.71
N ILE A 38 1.63 29.28 0.27
CA ILE A 38 1.76 28.13 1.15
C ILE A 38 3.10 28.19 1.89
N ASP A 39 3.04 28.20 3.22
CA ASP A 39 4.23 28.12 4.07
C ASP A 39 4.78 26.68 4.09
N TYR A 40 6.02 26.52 3.63
CA TYR A 40 6.77 25.25 3.62
C TYR A 40 7.94 25.26 4.63
N SER A 41 7.94 26.18 5.60
CA SER A 41 9.03 26.31 6.57
C SER A 41 9.23 25.08 7.45
N ASP A 42 8.17 24.31 7.71
CA ASP A 42 8.17 23.09 8.51
C ASP A 42 8.38 21.82 7.67
N ILE A 43 7.88 21.80 6.44
CA ILE A 43 7.91 20.64 5.54
C ILE A 43 8.31 21.12 4.14
N PRO A 44 9.48 20.72 3.61
CA PRO A 44 9.90 21.12 2.28
C PRO A 44 8.97 20.53 1.21
N ALA A 45 8.76 21.27 0.12
CA ALA A 45 8.01 20.80 -1.03
C ALA A 45 8.64 19.54 -1.64
N LEU A 46 7.80 18.59 -2.09
CA LEU A 46 8.24 17.37 -2.76
C LEU A 46 8.55 17.68 -4.23
N ASP A 47 9.81 17.57 -4.62
CA ASP A 47 10.29 17.84 -5.97
C ASP A 47 10.22 16.62 -6.90
N ASP A 48 10.46 16.85 -8.20
CA ASP A 48 10.48 15.78 -9.19
C ASP A 48 11.55 14.71 -8.91
N ASP A 49 12.64 15.09 -8.24
CA ASP A 49 13.73 14.17 -7.88
C ASP A 49 13.30 13.19 -6.78
N PHE A 50 12.51 13.65 -5.80
CA PHE A 50 11.84 12.78 -4.84
C PHE A 50 10.93 11.77 -5.55
N TRP A 51 10.10 12.23 -6.48
CA TRP A 51 9.15 11.36 -7.19
C TRP A 51 9.83 10.34 -8.11
N LYS A 52 10.99 10.67 -8.70
CA LYS A 52 11.79 9.70 -9.49
C LYS A 52 12.25 8.50 -8.65
N ALA A 53 12.52 8.71 -7.37
CA ALA A 53 12.97 7.65 -6.46
C ALA A 53 11.84 7.06 -5.58
N ALA A 54 10.64 7.63 -5.65
CA ALA A 54 9.53 7.23 -4.78
C ALA A 54 9.08 5.78 -5.05
N VAL A 55 9.13 4.95 -4.01
CA VAL A 55 8.60 3.58 -4.08
C VAL A 55 7.11 3.61 -3.82
N ARG A 56 6.31 3.29 -4.85
CA ARG A 56 4.86 3.18 -4.71
C ARG A 56 4.51 2.01 -3.78
N ASN A 57 3.94 2.35 -2.63
CA ASN A 57 3.38 1.42 -1.63
C ASN A 57 4.34 0.30 -1.20
N PRO A 58 5.38 0.62 -0.40
CA PRO A 58 6.34 -0.37 0.09
C PRO A 58 5.71 -1.43 1.00
N PHE A 59 4.50 -1.19 1.50
CA PHE A 59 3.79 -2.09 2.42
C PHE A 59 2.85 -3.06 1.70
N TYR A 60 2.66 -2.93 0.38
CA TYR A 60 1.82 -3.86 -0.35
C TYR A 60 2.46 -5.24 -0.39
N LYS A 61 1.80 -6.19 0.26
CA LYS A 61 2.12 -7.62 0.16
C LYS A 61 0.97 -8.31 -0.58
N PRO A 62 1.23 -8.97 -1.73
CA PRO A 62 0.20 -9.75 -2.41
C PRO A 62 -0.40 -10.78 -1.46
N LYS A 63 -1.73 -10.77 -1.30
CA LYS A 63 -2.44 -11.78 -0.50
C LYS A 63 -2.27 -13.14 -1.17
N LYS A 64 -1.72 -14.11 -0.44
CA LYS A 64 -1.59 -15.49 -0.92
C LYS A 64 -2.85 -16.26 -0.54
N ALA A 65 -3.57 -16.78 -1.53
CA ALA A 65 -4.66 -17.71 -1.29
C ALA A 65 -4.08 -19.12 -1.06
N SER A 66 -4.55 -19.82 -0.02
CA SER A 66 -4.23 -21.23 0.18
C SER A 66 -5.12 -22.06 -0.76
N THR A 67 -4.51 -22.85 -1.63
CA THR A 67 -5.20 -23.77 -2.53
C THR A 67 -4.45 -25.09 -2.63
N THR A 68 -5.17 -26.18 -2.82
CA THR A 68 -4.59 -27.52 -2.98
C THR A 68 -4.54 -27.86 -4.46
N VAL A 69 -3.33 -27.97 -5.02
CA VAL A 69 -3.07 -28.32 -6.42
C VAL A 69 -2.26 -29.61 -6.47
N ARG A 70 -2.59 -30.49 -7.42
CA ARG A 70 -1.79 -31.69 -7.70
C ARG A 70 -0.66 -31.33 -8.66
N VAL A 71 0.56 -31.76 -8.35
CA VAL A 71 1.77 -31.54 -9.13
C VAL A 71 2.44 -32.89 -9.32
N ASP A 72 3.01 -33.13 -10.50
CA ASP A 72 3.71 -34.37 -10.80
C ASP A 72 4.91 -34.57 -9.85
N VAL A 73 5.19 -35.84 -9.56
CA VAL A 73 6.16 -36.24 -8.54
C VAL A 73 7.59 -35.80 -8.92
N ASP A 74 7.95 -35.96 -10.19
CA ASP A 74 9.24 -35.55 -10.75
C ASP A 74 9.44 -34.03 -10.70
N VAL A 75 8.41 -33.25 -11.03
CA VAL A 75 8.42 -31.78 -10.94
C VAL A 75 8.59 -31.35 -9.49
N LEU A 76 7.90 -32.01 -8.55
CA LEU A 76 8.04 -31.73 -7.13
C LEU A 76 9.46 -32.05 -6.61
N LEU A 77 10.03 -33.18 -7.03
CA LEU A 77 11.41 -33.57 -6.67
C LEU A 77 12.44 -32.59 -7.24
N TRP A 78 12.27 -32.17 -8.50
CA TRP A 78 13.12 -31.15 -9.12
C TRP A 78 13.03 -29.82 -8.37
N LEU A 79 11.83 -29.34 -8.02
CA LEU A 79 11.67 -28.09 -7.27
C LEU A 79 12.34 -28.15 -5.89
N ARG A 80 12.26 -29.30 -5.22
CA ARG A 80 12.88 -29.51 -3.91
C ARG A 80 14.41 -29.58 -4.01
N SER A 81 14.97 -30.15 -5.08
CA SER A 81 16.42 -30.26 -5.28
C SER A 81 17.11 -28.93 -5.56
N LYS A 82 16.37 -27.91 -6.04
CA LYS A 82 16.91 -26.57 -6.30
C LYS A 82 16.99 -25.66 -5.07
N GLY A 83 16.49 -26.09 -3.91
CA GLY A 83 16.56 -25.34 -2.65
C GLY A 83 17.66 -25.85 -1.71
N LYS A 84 18.12 -25.01 -0.78
CA LYS A 84 18.88 -25.50 0.38
C LYS A 84 17.92 -26.26 1.29
N GLU A 85 18.14 -27.56 1.47
CA GLU A 85 17.40 -28.42 2.41
C GLU A 85 15.87 -28.41 2.23
N GLY A 86 15.37 -28.36 0.99
CA GLY A 86 13.93 -28.40 0.73
C GLY A 86 13.14 -27.18 1.22
N LYS A 87 13.80 -26.11 1.69
CA LYS A 87 13.15 -24.83 2.02
C LYS A 87 13.04 -23.97 0.76
N GLY A 88 11.86 -23.38 0.54
CA GLY A 88 11.62 -22.39 -0.52
C GLY A 88 11.00 -22.89 -1.82
N TYR A 89 10.72 -24.19 -1.98
CA TYR A 89 10.07 -24.70 -3.20
C TYR A 89 8.66 -24.09 -3.41
N GLN A 90 7.89 -23.88 -2.34
CA GLN A 90 6.58 -23.20 -2.42
C GLN A 90 6.70 -21.76 -2.94
N THR A 91 7.69 -21.00 -2.46
CA THR A 91 7.98 -19.66 -2.96
C THR A 91 8.37 -19.70 -4.43
N ARG A 92 9.13 -20.71 -4.84
CA ARG A 92 9.58 -20.91 -6.22
C ARG A 92 8.45 -21.29 -7.16
N ILE A 93 7.51 -22.13 -6.72
CA ILE A 93 6.27 -22.42 -7.45
C ILE A 93 5.53 -21.13 -7.78
N ASN A 94 5.30 -20.27 -6.77
CA ASN A 94 4.62 -19.00 -7.00
C ASN A 94 5.41 -18.04 -7.92
N ALA A 95 6.73 -18.07 -7.88
CA ALA A 95 7.56 -17.27 -8.78
C ALA A 95 7.42 -17.73 -10.24
N ILE A 96 7.47 -19.04 -10.49
CA ILE A 96 7.30 -19.64 -11.83
C ILE A 96 5.90 -19.33 -12.38
N LEU A 97 4.86 -19.51 -11.57
CA LEU A 97 3.48 -19.21 -11.97
C LEU A 97 3.30 -17.72 -12.31
N ARG A 98 3.92 -16.82 -11.52
CA ARG A 98 3.88 -15.38 -11.80
C ARG A 98 4.60 -15.03 -13.10
N GLU A 99 5.76 -15.61 -13.35
CA GLU A 99 6.50 -15.38 -14.59
C GLU A 99 5.70 -15.86 -15.81
N ALA A 100 5.11 -17.06 -15.74
CA ALA A 100 4.25 -17.59 -16.79
C ALA A 100 3.03 -16.69 -17.05
N MET A 101 2.37 -16.22 -15.99
CA MET A 101 1.24 -15.28 -16.09
C MET A 101 1.64 -13.97 -16.77
N LEU A 102 2.75 -13.36 -16.36
CA LEU A 102 3.21 -12.09 -16.94
C LEU A 102 3.58 -12.24 -18.42
N LYS A 103 4.21 -13.35 -18.81
CA LYS A 103 4.52 -13.66 -20.22
C LYS A 103 3.26 -13.84 -21.08
N ASP A 104 2.18 -14.39 -20.52
CA ASP A 104 0.90 -14.53 -21.22
C ASP A 104 0.23 -13.16 -21.42
N VAL A 105 0.20 -12.35 -20.35
CA VAL A 105 -0.36 -10.99 -20.40
C VAL A 105 0.40 -10.10 -21.38
N SER A 106 1.74 -10.18 -21.44
CA SER A 106 2.54 -9.36 -22.36
C SER A 106 2.44 -9.79 -23.83
N ARG A 107 1.85 -10.96 -24.12
CA ARG A 107 1.67 -11.49 -25.48
C ARG A 107 0.32 -11.07 -26.10
N LYS A 108 -0.61 -10.61 -25.27
CA LYS A 108 -1.89 -10.03 -25.70
C LYS A 108 -1.77 -8.52 -25.83
#